data_AF-A0A529GM69-F1
#
_entry.id   AF-A0A529GM69-F1
#
_cell.length_a   1.000
_cell.length_b   1.000
_cell.length_c   1.000
_cell.angle_alpha   90.00
_cell.angle_beta   90.00
_cell.angle_gamma   90.00
#
_symmetry.space_group_name_H-M   'P 1'
#
loop_
_entity.id
_entity.type
_entity.pdbx_description
1 polymer ?
#
loop_
_entity_poly.entity_id
_entity_poly.type
_entity_poly.pdbx_seq_one_letter_code
_entity_poly.pdbx_strand_id
1 'polypeptide(L)'
;TPADVAAFKAQLEEEGRFIAERGPSARRSEIKASGDFHLLLASVAGNVILQRFMEELVARSSLVIALYGRSGISSCGHNEHLQILDALENGNAERASALMLHHIDHIEADLDLRVRSGPALRQALES
;
A
#
# COMPACT_ATOMS: atom_id res chain seq x y z
N THR A 1 -9.59 -6.11 17.25
CA THR A 1 -9.27 -6.43 18.67
C THR A 1 -7.94 -5.78 19.05
N PRO A 2 -7.54 -5.71 20.33
CA PRO A 2 -6.22 -5.19 20.72
C PRO A 2 -5.05 -5.94 20.05
N ALA A 3 -5.20 -7.25 19.80
CA ALA A 3 -4.20 -8.04 19.08
C ALA A 3 -4.07 -7.62 17.61
N ASP A 4 -5.20 -7.37 16.94
CA ASP A 4 -5.21 -6.91 15.54
C ASP A 4 -4.58 -5.52 15.41
N VAL A 5 -4.89 -4.63 16.35
CA VAL A 5 -4.31 -3.27 16.41
C VAL A 5 -2.79 -3.34 16.58
N ALA A 6 -2.29 -4.22 17.47
CA ALA A 6 -0.86 -4.43 17.62
C ALA A 6 -0.20 -4.97 16.33
N ALA A 7 -0.88 -5.86 15.61
CA ALA A 7 -0.41 -6.35 14.31
C ALA A 7 -0.32 -5.21 13.28
N PHE A 8 -1.32 -4.33 13.21
CA PHE A 8 -1.25 -3.15 12.33
C PHE A 8 -0.09 -2.23 12.69
N LYS A 9 0.13 -1.95 13.98
CA LYS A 9 1.25 -1.10 14.42
C LYS A 9 2.60 -1.69 14.00
N ALA A 10 2.80 -2.99 14.21
CA ALA A 10 4.01 -3.67 13.78
C ALA A 10 4.20 -3.61 12.25
N GLN A 11 3.12 -3.76 11.48
CA GLN A 11 3.16 -3.64 10.02
C GLN A 11 3.54 -2.22 9.58
N LEU A 12 3.00 -1.18 10.22
CA LEU A 12 3.34 0.21 9.91
C LEU A 12 4.78 0.55 10.31
N GLU A 13 5.29 0.04 11.43
CA GLU A 13 6.70 0.20 11.79
C GLU A 13 7.62 -0.39 10.71
N GLU A 14 7.28 -1.57 10.17
CA GLU A 14 8.03 -2.19 9.09
C GLU A 14 7.93 -1.40 7.79
N GLU A 15 6.75 -0.88 7.43
CA GLU A 15 6.59 0.03 6.28
C GLU A 15 7.47 1.28 6.43
N GLY A 16 7.50 1.89 7.62
CA GLY A 16 8.30 3.07 7.91
C GLY A 16 9.81 2.86 7.78
N ARG A 17 10.30 1.62 7.97
CA ARG A 17 11.73 1.29 7.77
C ARG A 17 12.14 1.41 6.31
N PHE A 18 11.30 0.97 5.38
CA PHE A 18 11.63 1.01 3.95
C PHE A 18 11.64 2.43 3.39
N ILE A 19 10.90 3.36 3.99
CA ILE A 19 10.91 4.79 3.61
C ILE A 19 12.27 5.44 3.87
N ALA A 20 13.00 4.98 4.88
CA ALA A 20 14.34 5.48 5.19
C ALA A 20 15.41 4.96 4.21
N GLU A 21 15.11 3.89 3.47
CA GLU A 21 16.03 3.27 2.52
C GLU A 21 15.95 3.92 1.14
N ARG A 22 17.08 3.97 0.42
CA ARG A 22 17.14 4.53 -0.94
C ARG A 22 17.50 3.47 -1.96
N GLY A 23 16.83 3.50 -3.10
CA GLY A 23 17.17 2.70 -4.28
C GLY A 23 16.03 1.81 -4.79
N PRO A 24 16.23 1.10 -5.91
CA PRO A 24 15.18 0.28 -6.54
C PRO A 24 14.65 -0.86 -5.64
N SER A 25 15.51 -1.42 -4.79
CA SER A 25 15.14 -2.45 -3.81
C SER A 25 14.24 -1.90 -2.70
N ALA A 26 14.52 -0.68 -2.23
CA ALA A 26 13.71 0.00 -1.22
C ALA A 26 12.28 0.21 -1.74
N ARG A 27 12.13 0.71 -2.97
CA ARG A 27 10.81 0.93 -3.58
C ARG A 27 9.96 -0.34 -3.69
N ARG A 28 10.57 -1.48 -4.07
CA ARG A 28 9.84 -2.75 -4.14
C ARG A 28 9.37 -3.20 -2.75
N SER A 29 10.20 -2.98 -1.74
CA SER A 29 9.91 -3.33 -0.35
C SER A 29 8.81 -2.43 0.24
N GLU A 30 8.84 -1.12 -0.06
CA GLU A 30 7.77 -0.18 0.30
C GLU A 30 6.41 -0.60 -0.30
N ILE A 31 6.37 -0.88 -1.61
CA ILE A 31 5.13 -1.32 -2.30
C ILE A 31 4.60 -2.59 -1.66
N LYS A 32 5.48 -3.55 -1.36
CA LYS A 32 5.10 -4.79 -0.70
C LYS A 32 4.54 -4.51 0.71
N ALA A 33 5.21 -3.69 1.50
CA ALA A 33 4.80 -3.37 2.87
C ALA A 33 3.44 -2.65 2.92
N SER A 34 3.20 -1.74 1.98
CA SER A 34 1.90 -1.08 1.78
C SER A 34 0.82 -2.09 1.36
N GLY A 35 1.12 -3.00 0.44
CA GLY A 35 0.21 -4.09 0.08
C GLY A 35 -0.17 -4.99 1.27
N ASP A 36 0.81 -5.36 2.07
CA ASP A 36 0.62 -6.21 3.26
C ASP A 36 -0.31 -5.53 4.30
N PHE A 37 -0.28 -4.19 4.43
CA PHE A 37 -1.23 -3.45 5.27
C PHE A 37 -2.69 -3.65 4.82
N HIS A 38 -2.97 -3.55 3.51
CA HIS A 38 -4.32 -3.78 2.98
C HIS A 38 -4.79 -5.23 3.16
N LEU A 39 -3.87 -6.20 3.02
CA LEU A 39 -4.19 -7.61 3.26
C LEU A 39 -4.50 -7.88 4.74
N LEU A 40 -3.76 -7.26 5.65
CA LEU A 40 -4.05 -7.33 7.08
C LEU A 40 -5.43 -6.75 7.39
N LEU A 41 -5.82 -5.64 6.75
CA LEU A 41 -7.16 -5.06 6.88
C LEU A 41 -8.26 -6.04 6.46
N ALA A 42 -8.10 -6.69 5.31
CA ALA A 42 -9.07 -7.66 4.82
C ALA A 42 -9.14 -8.93 5.68
N SER A 43 -7.99 -9.39 6.20
CA SER A 43 -7.89 -10.52 7.13
C SER A 43 -8.65 -10.25 8.44
N VAL A 44 -8.42 -9.08 9.05
CA VAL A 44 -9.07 -8.67 10.31
C VAL A 44 -10.58 -8.47 10.14
N ALA A 45 -11.03 -8.06 8.95
CA ALA A 45 -12.46 -7.96 8.64
C ALA A 45 -13.17 -9.33 8.63
N GLY A 46 -12.43 -10.45 8.60
CA GLY A 46 -12.98 -11.81 8.72
C GLY A 46 -13.81 -12.28 7.51
N ASN A 47 -13.77 -11.54 6.40
CA ASN A 47 -14.53 -11.87 5.20
C ASN A 47 -13.60 -12.48 4.14
N VAL A 48 -13.64 -13.82 4.03
CA VAL A 48 -12.79 -14.60 3.12
C VAL A 48 -12.95 -14.19 1.64
N ILE A 49 -14.15 -13.78 1.24
CA ILE A 49 -14.39 -13.30 -0.13
C ILE A 49 -13.67 -11.97 -0.34
N LEU A 50 -13.85 -11.02 0.58
CA LEU A 50 -13.17 -9.73 0.56
C LEU A 50 -11.65 -9.90 0.56
N GLN A 51 -11.12 -10.84 1.35
CA GLN A 51 -9.69 -11.14 1.40
C GLN A 51 -9.16 -11.58 0.03
N ARG A 52 -9.82 -12.54 -0.63
CA ARG A 52 -9.41 -12.98 -1.98
C ARG A 52 -9.46 -11.86 -3.00
N PHE A 53 -10.49 -11.02 -2.95
CA PHE A 53 -10.56 -9.83 -3.82
C PHE A 53 -9.42 -8.86 -3.52
N MET A 54 -9.08 -8.64 -2.24
CA MET A 54 -8.00 -7.76 -1.85
C MET A 54 -6.64 -8.28 -2.29
N GLU A 55 -6.38 -9.58 -2.16
CA GLU A 55 -5.16 -10.24 -2.68
C GLU A 55 -4.95 -9.95 -4.17
N GLU A 56 -6.02 -10.08 -4.95
CA GLU A 56 -5.96 -9.83 -6.38
C GLU A 56 -5.80 -8.34 -6.73
N LEU A 57 -6.52 -7.45 -6.03
CA LEU A 57 -6.41 -6.00 -6.21
C LEU A 57 -5.01 -5.49 -5.85
N VAL A 58 -4.49 -5.89 -4.68
CA VAL A 58 -3.16 -5.51 -4.19
C VAL A 58 -2.07 -5.98 -5.15
N ALA A 59 -2.18 -7.20 -5.69
CA ALA A 59 -1.20 -7.71 -6.65
C ALA A 59 -1.15 -6.87 -7.94
N ARG A 60 -2.32 -6.50 -8.48
CA ARG A 60 -2.43 -5.70 -9.71
C ARG A 60 -1.99 -4.26 -9.48
N SER A 61 -2.43 -3.62 -8.38
CA SER A 61 -2.06 -2.24 -8.05
C SER A 61 -0.57 -2.12 -7.77
N SER A 62 0.03 -3.08 -7.05
CA SER A 62 1.47 -3.12 -6.79
C SER A 62 2.30 -3.12 -8.08
N LEU A 63 1.88 -3.90 -9.08
CA LEU A 63 2.55 -3.91 -10.39
C LEU A 63 2.42 -2.56 -11.10
N VAL A 64 1.22 -1.96 -11.08
CA VAL A 64 0.98 -0.64 -11.68
C VAL A 64 1.83 0.44 -11.01
N ILE A 65 1.88 0.47 -9.67
CA ILE A 65 2.68 1.43 -8.90
C ILE A 65 4.18 1.22 -9.15
N ALA A 66 4.64 -0.03 -9.29
CA ALA A 66 6.03 -0.34 -9.60
C ALA A 66 6.44 0.14 -11.00
N LEU A 67 5.55 0.04 -11.99
CA LEU A 67 5.81 0.41 -13.38
C LEU A 67 5.61 1.90 -13.66
N TYR A 68 4.62 2.53 -13.04
CA TYR A 68 4.13 3.86 -13.41
C TYR A 68 4.18 4.89 -12.28
N GLY A 69 4.39 4.47 -11.03
CA GLY A 69 4.45 5.39 -9.89
C GLY A 69 5.74 6.21 -9.90
N ARG A 70 5.65 7.47 -9.48
CA ARG A 70 6.82 8.33 -9.32
C ARG A 70 7.43 8.10 -7.93
N SER A 71 8.70 8.41 -7.75
CA SER A 71 9.44 8.08 -6.52
C SER A 71 9.06 8.93 -5.29
N GLY A 72 8.02 9.77 -5.37
CA GLY A 72 7.75 10.83 -4.39
C GLY A 72 6.69 10.54 -3.32
N ILE A 73 5.85 9.51 -3.47
CA ILE A 73 4.66 9.33 -2.60
C ILE A 73 4.85 8.36 -1.44
N SER A 74 5.97 7.62 -1.35
CA SER A 74 6.13 6.61 -0.28
C SER A 74 6.03 7.18 1.15
N SER A 75 6.50 8.40 1.38
CA SER A 75 6.34 9.08 2.68
C SER A 75 4.91 9.57 2.94
N CYS A 76 4.11 9.87 1.91
CA CYS A 76 2.72 10.31 2.06
C CYS A 76 1.80 9.12 2.37
N GLY A 77 1.97 8.00 1.67
CA GLY A 77 1.15 6.79 1.88
C GLY A 77 1.24 6.23 3.30
N HIS A 78 2.44 6.18 3.87
CA HIS A 78 2.63 5.71 5.24
C HIS A 78 1.94 6.58 6.29
N ASN A 79 1.96 7.90 6.12
CA ASN A 79 1.27 8.82 7.03
C ASN A 79 -0.26 8.69 6.92
N GLU A 80 -0.78 8.30 5.75
CA GLU A 80 -2.21 8.02 5.57
C GLU A 80 -2.61 6.70 6.24
N HIS A 81 -1.79 5.66 6.14
CA HIS A 81 -2.03 4.41 6.84
C HIS A 81 -2.08 4.59 8.37
N LEU A 82 -1.22 5.44 8.94
CA LEU A 82 -1.29 5.80 10.36
C LEU A 82 -2.63 6.45 10.73
N GLN A 83 -3.14 7.36 9.90
CA GLN A 83 -4.44 8.02 10.12
C GLN A 83 -5.61 7.04 9.98
N ILE A 84 -5.52 6.09 9.04
CA ILE A 84 -6.53 5.04 8.87
C ILE A 84 -6.55 4.15 10.12
N LEU A 85 -5.38 3.74 10.63
CA LEU A 85 -5.29 2.94 11.84
C LEU A 85 -5.86 3.68 13.05
N ASP A 86 -5.53 4.96 13.24
CA ASP A 86 -6.10 5.78 14.33
C ASP A 86 -7.63 5.85 14.23
N ALA A 87 -8.19 6.02 13.03
CA ALA A 87 -9.64 6.00 12.84
C ALA A 87 -10.26 4.63 13.19
N LEU A 88 -9.59 3.53 12.84
CA LEU A 88 -10.02 2.17 13.17
C LEU A 88 -9.94 1.89 14.69
N GLU A 89 -8.87 2.34 15.36
CA GLU A 89 -8.71 2.21 16.82
C GLU A 89 -9.81 2.93 17.58
N ASN A 90 -10.24 4.10 17.08
CA ASN A 90 -11.32 4.88 17.65
C ASN A 90 -12.73 4.37 17.24
N GLY A 91 -12.82 3.28 16.47
CA GLY A 91 -14.09 2.71 15.99
C GLY A 91 -14.83 3.58 14.98
N ASN A 92 -14.15 4.56 14.36
CA ASN A 92 -14.73 5.49 13.41
C ASN A 92 -14.62 4.96 11.98
N ALA A 93 -15.52 4.03 11.63
CA ALA A 93 -15.54 3.39 10.32
C ALA A 93 -15.71 4.39 9.16
N GLU A 94 -16.57 5.41 9.31
CA GLU A 94 -16.78 6.42 8.26
C GLU A 94 -15.51 7.20 7.95
N ARG A 95 -14.78 7.63 8.99
CA ARG A 95 -13.50 8.32 8.83
C ARG A 95 -12.44 7.40 8.21
N ALA A 96 -12.36 6.15 8.66
CA ALA A 96 -11.41 5.18 8.10
C ALA A 96 -11.67 4.95 6.60
N SER A 97 -12.94 4.83 6.20
CA SER A 97 -13.32 4.71 4.78
C SER A 97 -12.99 5.95 3.97
N ALA A 98 -13.26 7.16 4.49
CA ALA A 98 -12.92 8.40 3.81
C ALA A 98 -11.40 8.56 3.61
N LEU A 99 -10.61 8.21 4.62
CA LEU A 99 -9.15 8.23 4.54
C LEU A 99 -8.62 7.19 3.54
N MET A 100 -9.22 6.00 3.47
CA MET A 100 -8.84 4.99 2.49
C MET A 100 -9.10 5.43 1.05
N LEU A 101 -10.24 6.09 0.79
CA LEU A 101 -10.55 6.63 -0.53
C LEU A 101 -9.54 7.72 -0.93
N HIS A 102 -9.26 8.65 -0.01
CA HIS A 102 -8.26 9.70 -0.22
C HIS A 102 -6.86 9.13 -0.50
N HIS A 103 -6.47 8.09 0.23
CA HIS A 103 -5.21 7.38 0.00
C HIS A 103 -5.13 6.80 -1.43
N ILE A 104 -6.21 6.18 -1.91
CA ILE A 104 -6.28 5.65 -3.28
C ILE A 104 -6.19 6.79 -4.31
N ASP A 105 -6.93 7.88 -4.12
CA ASP A 105 -6.88 9.05 -5.01
C ASP A 105 -5.45 9.63 -5.10
N HIS A 106 -4.74 9.66 -3.98
CA HIS A 106 -3.34 10.08 -3.93
C HIS A 106 -2.40 9.14 -4.68
N ILE A 107 -2.58 7.83 -4.54
CA ILE A 107 -1.82 6.84 -5.34
C ILE A 107 -2.08 7.07 -6.83
N GLU A 108 -3.35 7.19 -7.24
CA GLU A 108 -3.72 7.37 -8.65
C GLU A 108 -3.13 8.66 -9.24
N ALA A 109 -3.16 9.76 -8.50
CA ALA A 109 -2.55 11.02 -8.90
C ALA A 109 -1.02 10.92 -9.10
N ASP A 110 -0.36 9.93 -8.47
CA ASP A 110 1.07 9.70 -8.65
C ASP A 110 1.43 8.97 -9.93
N LEU A 111 0.50 8.21 -10.50
CA LEU A 111 0.79 7.36 -11.63
C LEU A 111 0.99 8.23 -12.88
N ASP A 112 2.16 8.11 -13.53
CA ASP A 112 2.36 8.67 -14.86
C ASP A 112 2.03 7.62 -15.93
N LEU A 113 0.73 7.53 -16.25
CA LEU A 113 0.21 6.60 -17.26
C LEU A 113 0.55 7.01 -18.70
N ARG A 114 1.22 8.16 -18.91
CA ARG A 114 1.65 8.61 -20.24
C ARG A 114 2.93 7.91 -20.71
N VAL A 115 3.55 7.08 -19.87
CA VAL A 115 4.65 6.18 -20.26
C VAL A 115 4.09 5.13 -21.23
N ARG A 116 4.00 5.50 -22.52
CA ARG A 116 3.77 4.56 -23.62
C ARG A 116 4.99 3.66 -23.74
N SER A 117 4.73 2.35 -23.75
CA SER A 117 5.66 1.22 -23.81
C SER A 117 6.98 1.46 -24.56
N GLY A 118 8.09 1.41 -23.81
CA GLY A 118 9.45 1.09 -24.28
C GLY A 118 9.98 -0.15 -23.53
N PRO A 119 11.09 -0.79 -23.94
CA PRO A 119 11.45 -2.21 -23.69
C PRO A 119 11.80 -2.60 -22.24
N ALA A 120 11.27 -1.93 -21.22
CA ALA A 120 11.60 -2.12 -19.82
C ALA A 120 11.19 -3.49 -19.26
N LEU A 121 10.10 -4.10 -19.76
CA LEU A 121 9.63 -5.40 -19.25
C LEU A 121 10.61 -6.56 -19.56
N ARG A 122 11.34 -6.50 -20.69
CA ARG A 122 12.40 -7.49 -20.98
C ARG A 122 13.61 -7.31 -20.08
N GLN A 123 13.98 -6.06 -19.77
CA GLN A 123 15.15 -5.76 -18.97
C GLN A 123 14.98 -6.10 -17.49
N ALA A 124 13.75 -6.01 -16.96
CA ALA A 124 13.43 -6.34 -15.56
C ALA A 124 13.36 -7.85 -15.27
N LEU A 125 13.34 -8.71 -16.29
CA LEU A 125 13.30 -10.17 -16.16
C LEU A 125 14.66 -10.84 -16.39
N GLU A 126 15.68 -10.09 -16.82
CA GLU A 126 17.03 -10.59 -17.12
C GLU A 126 18.06 -10.26 -16.02
N SER A 127 17.66 -9.60 -14.92
CA SER A 127 18.51 -9.25 -13.75
C SER A 127 18.02 -9.89 -12.47
#